data_AF-A0A535JWT8-F1
#
_entry.id   AF-A0A535JWT8-F1
#
_cell.length_a   1.000
_cell.length_b   1.000
_cell.length_c   1.000
_cell.angle_alpha   90.00
_cell.angle_beta   90.00
_cell.angle_gamma   90.00
#
_symmetry.space_group_name_H-M   'P 1'
#
loop_
_entity.id
_entity.type
_entity.pdbx_description
1 polymer ?
#
loop_
_entity_poly.entity_id
_entity_poly.type
_entity_poly.pdbx_seq_one_letter_code
_entity_poly.pdbx_strand_id
1 'polypeptide(L)'
;MSATFPKLTDVQIEWETDRFDGPIHGVASREGRHYWFAAVFDKAADEYLYPRRLLLYELSMADLRNETERHRRFEELVGTHSCWHLPAEQRRLKESTQWDEFYEWSSRQRKPDLRRSAPIGWFSPDRPRPP
;
A
#
# COMPACT_ATOMS: atom_id res chain seq x y z
N MET A 1 -21.48 -7.61 -7.22
CA MET A 1 -21.26 -9.07 -7.40
C MET A 1 -20.23 -9.51 -6.36
N SER A 2 -20.69 -10.16 -5.29
CA SER A 2 -19.83 -10.60 -4.18
C SER A 2 -19.17 -11.92 -4.54
N ALA A 3 -18.12 -11.87 -5.37
CA ALA A 3 -17.17 -12.98 -5.39
C ALA A 3 -16.49 -12.97 -4.01
N THR A 4 -16.78 -13.98 -3.18
CA THR A 4 -16.11 -14.13 -1.90
C THR A 4 -14.71 -14.65 -2.19
N PHE A 5 -13.78 -13.74 -2.45
CA PHE A 5 -12.37 -14.08 -2.62
C PHE A 5 -11.87 -14.84 -1.37
N PRO A 6 -10.93 -15.78 -1.52
CA PRO A 6 -10.41 -16.52 -0.37
C PRO A 6 -9.64 -15.59 0.57
N LYS A 7 -9.69 -15.89 1.88
CA LYS A 7 -8.79 -15.25 2.85
C LYS A 7 -7.39 -15.83 2.65
N LEU A 8 -6.41 -14.96 2.46
CA LEU A 8 -5.00 -15.30 2.34
C LEU A 8 -4.32 -15.19 3.71
N THR A 9 -3.39 -16.11 3.96
CA THR A 9 -2.44 -16.07 5.07
C THR A 9 -1.05 -15.69 4.54
N ASP A 10 -0.15 -15.36 5.46
CA ASP A 10 1.28 -15.13 5.17
C ASP A 10 1.51 -13.99 4.17
N VAL A 11 0.62 -13.00 4.18
CA VAL A 11 0.77 -11.75 3.42
C VAL A 11 1.42 -10.72 4.33
N GLN A 12 2.58 -10.22 3.94
CA GLN A 12 3.29 -9.16 4.66
C GLN A 12 3.15 -7.86 3.89
N ILE A 13 2.70 -6.79 4.55
CA ILE A 13 2.73 -5.46 3.95
C ILE A 13 4.19 -5.02 3.92
N GLU A 14 4.67 -4.59 2.75
CA GLU A 14 6.02 -4.09 2.58
C GLU A 14 6.04 -2.58 2.81
N TRP A 15 5.22 -1.83 2.06
CA TRP A 15 5.05 -0.39 2.27
C TRP A 15 3.67 0.11 1.81
N GLU A 16 3.21 1.18 2.44
CA GLU A 16 2.05 1.95 1.99
C GLU A 16 2.49 3.05 1.03
N THR A 17 1.61 3.37 0.07
CA THR A 17 1.81 4.49 -0.86
C THR A 17 1.05 5.75 -0.43
N ASP A 18 0.25 5.64 0.63
CA ASP A 18 -0.44 6.75 1.27
C ASP A 18 0.16 7.06 2.66
N ARG A 19 -0.16 8.23 3.20
CA ARG A 19 0.60 8.85 4.27
C ARG A 19 0.01 8.68 5.67
N PHE A 20 -1.33 8.69 5.83
CA PHE A 20 -1.92 8.92 7.15
C PHE A 20 -3.11 8.05 7.55
N ASP A 21 -3.74 7.32 6.64
CA ASP A 21 -5.01 6.64 6.91
C ASP A 21 -4.88 5.14 7.27
N GLY A 22 -3.63 4.72 7.53
CA GLY A 22 -3.25 3.32 7.60
C GLY A 22 -3.34 2.63 6.24
N PRO A 23 -3.21 1.28 6.20
CA PRO A 23 -2.96 0.57 4.95
C PRO A 23 -4.19 0.61 4.04
N ILE A 24 -4.25 1.62 3.18
CA ILE A 24 -5.23 1.73 2.11
C ILE A 24 -4.72 1.02 0.87
N HIS A 25 -3.49 1.30 0.45
CA HIS A 25 -2.92 0.68 -0.74
C HIS A 25 -1.40 0.78 -0.77
N GLY A 26 -0.77 -0.20 -1.39
CA GLY A 26 0.67 -0.29 -1.50
C GLY A 26 1.13 -1.68 -1.91
N VAL A 27 2.37 -2.01 -1.58
CA VAL A 27 2.98 -3.28 -1.94
C VAL A 27 3.00 -4.23 -0.75
N ALA A 28 2.66 -5.48 -1.02
CA ALA A 28 2.75 -6.59 -0.08
C ALA A 28 3.51 -7.76 -0.71
N SER A 29 4.09 -8.63 0.12
CA SER A 29 4.73 -9.86 -0.32
C SER A 29 3.98 -11.08 0.19
N ARG A 30 4.03 -12.16 -0.61
CA ARG A 30 3.52 -13.50 -0.26
C ARG A 30 4.33 -14.53 -1.04
N GLU A 31 4.83 -15.57 -0.37
CA GLU A 31 5.60 -16.65 -1.02
C GLU A 31 6.77 -16.13 -1.89
N GLY A 32 7.45 -15.08 -1.43
CA GLY A 32 8.60 -14.47 -2.14
C GLY A 32 8.24 -13.64 -3.38
N ARG A 33 6.94 -13.39 -3.64
CA ARG A 33 6.46 -12.55 -4.75
C ARG A 33 5.81 -11.27 -4.23
N HIS A 34 5.90 -10.20 -5.00
CA HIS A 34 5.28 -8.91 -4.68
C HIS A 34 3.93 -8.75 -5.38
N TYR A 35 3.02 -8.10 -4.68
CA TYR A 35 1.64 -7.89 -5.04
C TYR A 35 1.22 -6.47 -4.69
N TRP A 36 0.15 -6.00 -5.33
CA TRP A 36 -0.52 -4.78 -4.93
C TRP A 36 -1.64 -5.11 -3.96
N PHE A 37 -1.73 -4.41 -2.83
CA PHE A 37 -2.90 -4.49 -1.95
C PHE A 37 -3.74 -3.23 -2.05
N ALA A 38 -5.05 -3.37 -1.86
CA ALA A 38 -5.97 -2.24 -1.74
C ALA A 38 -7.12 -2.53 -0.78
N ALA A 39 -7.42 -1.59 0.10
CA ALA A 39 -8.55 -1.62 1.01
C ALA A 39 -9.88 -1.55 0.26
N VAL A 40 -10.86 -2.29 0.76
CA VAL A 40 -12.24 -2.22 0.29
C VAL A 40 -12.88 -0.92 0.77
N PHE A 41 -13.35 -0.12 -0.19
CA PHE A 41 -14.10 1.12 0.07
C PHE A 41 -15.60 0.85 -0.08
N ASP A 42 -16.36 1.15 0.97
CA ASP A 42 -17.81 1.13 0.96
C ASP A 42 -18.34 2.46 0.42
N LYS A 43 -18.87 2.42 -0.81
CA LYS A 43 -19.41 3.62 -1.48
C LYS A 43 -20.70 4.13 -0.84
N ALA A 44 -21.47 3.28 -0.16
CA ALA A 44 -22.74 3.68 0.44
C ALA A 44 -22.51 4.43 1.76
N ALA A 45 -21.50 4.01 2.52
CA ALA A 45 -21.09 4.66 3.77
C ALA A 45 -19.98 5.72 3.57
N ASP A 46 -19.45 5.86 2.35
CA ASP A 46 -18.34 6.77 2.01
C ASP A 46 -17.09 6.56 2.89
N GLU A 47 -16.83 5.30 3.25
CA GLU A 47 -15.77 4.95 4.19
C GLU A 47 -15.06 3.65 3.81
N TYR A 48 -13.84 3.47 4.30
CA TYR A 48 -13.14 2.19 4.19
C TYR A 48 -13.61 1.23 5.28
N LEU A 49 -13.92 -0.01 4.90
CA LEU A 49 -14.43 -1.03 5.83
C LEU A 49 -13.46 -1.31 6.99
N TYR A 50 -14.03 -1.54 8.18
CA TYR A 50 -13.33 -1.98 9.39
C TYR A 50 -13.99 -3.24 9.99
N PRO A 51 -13.19 -4.22 10.47
CA PRO A 51 -11.74 -4.34 10.33
C PRO A 51 -11.31 -4.38 8.86
N ARG A 52 -10.12 -3.84 8.56
CA ARG A 52 -9.64 -3.67 7.18
C ARG A 52 -9.65 -5.01 6.44
N ARG A 53 -10.34 -5.02 5.29
CA ARG A 53 -10.21 -6.05 4.26
C ARG A 53 -9.40 -5.48 3.12
N LEU A 54 -8.22 -6.06 2.90
CA LEU A 54 -7.29 -5.66 1.85
C LEU A 54 -7.35 -6.71 0.74
N LEU A 55 -7.76 -6.32 -0.45
CA LEU A 55 -7.72 -7.15 -1.64
C LEU A 55 -6.30 -7.19 -2.18
N LEU A 56 -5.84 -8.38 -2.61
CA LEU A 56 -4.51 -8.60 -3.16
C LEU A 56 -4.60 -8.80 -4.68
N TYR A 57 -3.77 -8.12 -5.44
CA TYR A 57 -3.74 -8.12 -6.91
C TYR A 57 -2.34 -8.49 -7.39
N GLU A 58 -2.29 -9.23 -8.50
CA GLU A 58 -1.02 -9.48 -9.17
C GLU A 58 -0.39 -8.17 -9.64
N LEU A 59 0.90 -8.02 -9.38
CA LEU A 59 1.68 -6.87 -9.79
C LEU A 59 2.64 -7.29 -10.90
N SER A 60 2.59 -6.59 -12.03
CA SER A 60 3.53 -6.87 -13.12
C SER A 60 4.94 -6.44 -12.71
N MET A 61 5.97 -7.04 -13.30
CA MET A 61 7.37 -6.62 -13.05
C MET A 61 7.63 -5.16 -13.43
N ALA A 62 6.89 -4.62 -14.41
CA ALA A 62 7.02 -3.22 -14.80
C ALA A 62 6.41 -2.30 -13.73
N ASP A 63 5.22 -2.64 -13.23
CA ASP A 63 4.56 -1.88 -12.17
C ASP A 63 5.34 -1.96 -10.85
N LEU A 64 5.85 -3.14 -10.49
CA LEU A 64 6.71 -3.31 -9.32
C LEU A 64 7.93 -2.40 -9.39
N ARG A 65 8.64 -2.34 -10.53
CA ARG A 65 9.79 -1.43 -10.68
C ARG A 65 9.40 0.04 -10.49
N ASN A 66 8.25 0.44 -11.03
CA ASN A 66 7.77 1.81 -10.88
C ASN A 66 7.43 2.13 -9.42
N GLU A 67 6.76 1.22 -8.72
CA GLU A 67 6.41 1.39 -7.31
C GLU A 67 7.64 1.33 -6.41
N THR A 68 8.65 0.51 -6.73
CA THR A 68 9.93 0.51 -6.03
C THR A 68 10.68 1.83 -6.19
N GLU A 69 10.74 2.42 -7.39
CA GLU A 69 11.37 3.73 -7.60
C GLU A 69 10.59 4.86 -6.89
N ARG A 70 9.26 4.83 -6.95
CA ARG A 70 8.39 5.75 -6.20
C ARG A 70 8.66 5.63 -4.70
N HIS A 71 8.77 4.41 -4.19
CA HIS A 71 9.06 4.14 -2.80
C HIS A 71 10.43 4.66 -2.38
N ARG A 72 11.47 4.37 -3.16
CA ARG A 72 12.84 4.87 -2.93
C ARG A 72 12.88 6.39 -2.80
N ARG A 73 12.18 7.12 -3.69
CA ARG A 73 12.08 8.59 -3.61
C ARG A 73 11.29 9.07 -2.41
N PHE A 74 10.23 8.34 -2.03
CA PHE A 74 9.48 8.66 -0.82
C PHE A 74 10.37 8.54 0.42
N GLU A 75 11.18 7.49 0.52
CA GLU A 75 12.14 7.34 1.61
C GLU A 75 13.20 8.46 1.61
N GLU A 76 13.67 8.86 0.42
CA GLU A 76 14.64 9.95 0.26
C GLU A 76 14.08 11.32 0.69
N LEU A 77 12.85 11.66 0.31
CA LEU A 77 12.29 13.01 0.45
C LEU A 77 11.32 13.17 1.63
N VAL A 78 10.59 12.11 1.99
CA VAL A 78 9.51 12.13 3.00
C VAL A 78 9.86 11.32 4.25
N GLY A 79 10.45 10.13 4.08
CA GLY A 79 10.86 9.24 5.17
C GLY A 79 10.26 7.85 5.07
N THR A 80 10.38 7.09 6.15
CA THR A 80 10.12 5.63 6.21
C THR A 80 8.90 5.26 7.05
N HIS A 81 8.06 6.23 7.45
CA HIS A 81 6.90 5.97 8.31
C HIS A 81 5.90 4.97 7.72
N SER A 82 5.80 4.88 6.39
CA SER A 82 4.97 3.93 5.65
C SER A 82 5.67 2.60 5.31
N CYS A 83 6.91 2.38 5.75
CA CYS A 83 7.69 1.16 5.48
C CYS A 83 7.36 0.07 6.51
N TRP A 84 6.44 -0.84 6.17
CA TRP A 84 6.03 -1.93 7.06
C TRP A 84 7.08 -3.03 7.20
N HIS A 85 7.94 -3.16 6.19
CA HIS A 85 9.09 -4.05 6.21
C HIS A 85 10.20 -3.63 7.19
N LEU A 86 10.14 -2.41 7.73
CA LEU A 86 11.06 -1.95 8.77
C LEU A 86 10.48 -2.15 10.18
N PRO A 87 11.33 -2.38 11.20
CA PRO A 87 10.93 -2.29 12.60
C PRO A 87 10.28 -0.94 12.93
N ALA A 88 9.30 -0.92 13.82
CA ALA A 88 8.49 0.29 14.11
C ALA A 88 9.36 1.46 14.63
N GLU A 89 10.40 1.16 15.38
CA GLU A 89 11.38 2.08 15.89
C GLU A 89 12.28 2.70 14.81
N GLN A 90 12.25 2.21 13.57
CA GLN A 90 13.01 2.79 12.44
C GLN A 90 12.12 3.59 11.49
N ARG A 91 10.80 3.48 11.62
CA ARG A 91 9.81 4.19 10.81
C ARG A 91 9.71 5.63 11.26
N ARG A 92 10.11 6.58 10.41
CA ARG A 92 10.15 8.01 10.75
C ARG A 92 9.67 8.88 9.59
N LEU A 93 8.99 9.97 9.94
CA LEU A 93 8.87 11.10 9.03
C LEU A 93 10.17 11.90 9.10
N LYS A 94 10.71 12.30 7.95
CA LYS A 94 11.82 13.26 7.91
C LYS A 94 11.28 14.64 8.23
N GLU A 95 11.99 15.39 9.07
CA GLU A 95 11.80 16.83 9.22
C GLU A 95 12.30 17.50 7.94
N SER A 96 11.44 17.60 6.93
CA SER A 96 11.80 18.13 5.62
C SER A 96 10.68 18.99 5.04
N THR A 97 11.06 20.12 4.46
CA THR A 97 10.18 20.94 3.62
C THR A 97 10.08 20.41 2.19
N GLN A 98 10.80 19.34 1.85
CA GLN A 98 10.84 18.74 0.50
C GLN A 98 9.74 17.70 0.27
N TRP A 99 8.78 17.57 1.19
CA TRP A 99 7.61 16.71 0.94
C TRP A 99 6.88 17.14 -0.32
N ASP A 100 6.76 18.44 -0.55
CA ASP A 100 6.14 19.02 -1.74
C ASP A 100 6.86 18.60 -3.02
N GLU A 101 8.19 18.48 -2.98
CA GLU A 101 8.99 17.99 -4.11
C GLU A 101 8.59 16.57 -4.52
N PHE A 102 8.41 15.67 -3.54
CA PHE A 102 7.91 14.32 -3.80
C PHE A 102 6.50 14.35 -4.41
N TYR A 103 5.59 15.14 -3.82
CA TYR A 103 4.20 15.18 -4.27
C TYR A 103 4.04 15.82 -5.66
N GLU A 104 4.81 16.86 -5.97
CA GLU A 104 4.88 17.46 -7.30
C GLU A 104 5.44 16.46 -8.32
N TRP A 105 6.53 15.77 -8.00
CA TRP A 105 7.09 14.74 -8.87
C TRP A 105 6.09 13.59 -9.10
N SER A 106 5.47 13.10 -8.03
CA SER A 106 4.52 11.98 -8.00
C SER A 106 3.23 12.27 -8.77
N SER A 107 2.74 13.52 -8.70
CA SER A 107 1.52 13.95 -9.42
C SER A 107 1.71 13.99 -10.94
N ARG A 108 2.95 14.19 -11.40
CA ARG A 108 3.34 14.13 -12.82
C ARG A 108 3.57 12.70 -13.33
N GLN A 109 3.66 11.71 -12.43
CA GLN A 109 3.80 10.31 -12.83
C GLN A 109 2.44 9.75 -13.25
N ARG A 110 2.43 8.91 -14.29
CA ARG A 110 1.25 8.09 -14.61
C ARG A 110 0.97 7.19 -13.41
N LYS A 111 -0.24 7.29 -12.85
CA LYS A 111 -0.74 6.33 -11.84
C LYS A 111 -1.35 5.14 -12.58
N PRO A 112 -0.67 3.98 -12.66
CA PRO A 112 -1.29 2.82 -13.26
C PRO A 112 -2.50 2.42 -12.42
N ASP A 113 -3.61 2.07 -13.08
CA ASP A 113 -4.63 1.29 -12.39
C ASP A 113 -4.03 -0.09 -12.05
N LEU A 114 -3.72 -0.32 -10.77
CA LEU A 114 -3.14 -1.57 -10.27
C LEU A 114 -4.23 -2.57 -9.83
N ARG A 115 -5.50 -2.26 -10.09
CA ARG A 115 -6.67 -3.11 -9.81
C ARG A 115 -7.30 -3.66 -11.10
N ARG A 116 -6.54 -3.68 -12.21
CA ARG A 116 -6.98 -4.14 -13.54
C ARG A 116 -7.31 -5.63 -13.59
N SER A 117 -6.68 -6.42 -12.74
CA SER A 117 -6.93 -7.85 -12.62
C SER A 117 -7.96 -8.14 -11.53
N ALA A 118 -8.62 -9.29 -11.61
CA ALA A 118 -9.37 -9.80 -10.47
C ALA A 118 -8.42 -9.98 -9.28
N PRO A 119 -8.83 -9.61 -8.05
CA PRO A 119 -8.01 -9.88 -6.88
C PRO A 119 -7.89 -11.40 -6.68
N ILE A 120 -6.72 -11.84 -6.24
CA ILE A 120 -6.42 -13.26 -6.00
C ILE A 120 -6.94 -13.73 -4.64
N GLY A 121 -7.31 -12.80 -3.76
CA GLY A 121 -7.71 -13.05 -2.40
C GLY A 121 -7.85 -11.76 -1.59
N TRP A 122 -8.16 -11.91 -0.31
CA TRP A 122 -8.12 -10.80 0.65
C TRP A 122 -7.35 -11.20 1.90
N PHE A 123 -6.80 -10.22 2.61
CA PHE A 123 -6.19 -10.42 3.93
C PHE A 123 -6.60 -9.28 4.86
N SER A 124 -6.39 -9.48 6.15
CA SER A 124 -6.51 -8.42 7.15
C SER A 124 -5.11 -8.12 7.69
N PRO A 125 -4.75 -6.83 7.85
CA PRO A 125 -3.48 -6.50 8.47
C PRO A 125 -3.51 -6.96 9.94
N ASP A 126 -2.42 -7.55 10.41
CA ASP A 126 -2.30 -8.03 11.79
C ASP A 126 -2.29 -6.90 12.83
N ARG A 127 -2.15 -5.64 12.40
CA ARG A 127 -2.17 -4.46 13.28
C ARG A 127 -3.54 -3.78 13.28
N PRO A 128 -4.21 -3.63 14.45
CA PRO A 128 -5.24 -2.62 14.62
C PRO A 128 -4.62 -1.22 14.48
N ARG A 129 -5.45 -0.24 14.11
CA ARG A 129 -5.10 1.20 13.97
C ARG A 129 -4.22 1.63 15.16
N PRO A 130 -3.08 2.34 14.97
CA PRO A 130 -2.47 3.04 16.08
C PRO A 130 -3.50 4.04 16.65
N PRO A 131 -3.60 4.17 17.99
CA PRO A 131 -4.62 5.00 18.64
C PRO A 131 -4.65 6.44 18.11
#